data_AF-A0A4Q0HTL2-F1
#
_entry.id   AF-A0A4Q0HTL2-F1
#
_cell.length_a   1.000
_cell.length_b   1.000
_cell.length_c   1.000
_cell.angle_alpha   90.00
_cell.angle_beta   90.00
_cell.angle_gamma   90.00
#
_symmetry.space_group_name_H-M   'P 1'
#
loop_
_entity.id
_entity.type
_entity.pdbx_description
1 polymer ?
#
loop_
_entity_poly.entity_id
_entity_poly.type
_entity_poly.pdbx_seq_one_letter_code
_entity_poly.pdbx_strand_id
1 'polypeptide(L)'
;MGMLFAHGTQSLAAAVTPATPAEPPAHPPALSGELKTAHSQPSNGLLNTHTIKLMTTPGSASSHGMNIDHLAKLTQSDANLANPHLMTAVEIVNSPDVQIKAPVHGLVSSGLTSVWLDNRGGITGATGTGVKLDGNKADEVTNQGVITGGNGVALDMGGGDDLLIIKKGSRFNGEVDGGSGTNQVILDDAEGGTFEGATRMQHLWVGKGSWELTGALHANRQGKVYSDATLINRSGIKGTMDIEPGASYSGGNVDNLNVAGTLLLDPAITARTRITNDLNLKPGSSVNFKIGVDQQHSVLNVGNTLTLGNPTLHLDVQPESDELLKRQLPIAKATTIDGRFGAISSNLTTLEPELIYTPKGIFVEFKRKESPAITA
;
A
#
# COMPACT_ATOMS: atom_id res chain seq x y z
N MET A 1 29.05 -59.85 43.16
CA MET A 1 30.28 -59.28 42.57
C MET A 1 29.98 -58.92 41.13
N GLY A 2 30.08 -57.64 40.76
CA GLY A 2 29.91 -57.16 39.39
C GLY A 2 28.67 -56.31 39.16
N MET A 3 28.74 -55.03 39.55
CA MET A 3 27.77 -53.99 39.16
C MET A 3 27.95 -53.65 37.67
N LEU A 4 26.84 -53.51 36.94
CA LEU A 4 26.81 -52.85 35.64
C LEU A 4 25.85 -51.65 35.74
N PHE A 5 26.42 -50.45 35.67
CA PHE A 5 25.69 -49.19 35.67
C PHE A 5 25.04 -48.98 34.29
N ALA A 6 23.71 -48.87 34.27
CA ALA A 6 22.97 -48.35 33.12
C ALA A 6 22.93 -46.83 33.23
N HIS A 7 23.61 -46.14 32.31
CA HIS A 7 23.46 -44.70 32.11
C HIS A 7 22.10 -44.43 31.45
N GLY A 8 21.17 -43.86 32.21
CA GLY A 8 19.97 -43.24 31.68
C GLY A 8 20.29 -41.82 31.23
N THR A 9 20.28 -41.55 29.93
CA THR A 9 20.17 -40.18 29.41
C THR A 9 18.69 -39.89 29.17
N GLN A 10 18.05 -39.22 30.11
CA GLN A 10 16.78 -38.54 29.85
C GLN A 10 17.08 -37.35 28.93
N SER A 11 16.69 -37.48 27.66
CA SER A 11 16.58 -36.34 26.75
C SER A 11 15.35 -35.54 27.17
N LEU A 12 15.57 -34.38 27.79
CA LEU A 12 14.53 -33.36 27.96
C LEU A 12 14.25 -32.77 26.59
N ALA A 13 13.19 -33.25 25.94
CA ALA A 13 12.60 -32.61 24.79
C ALA A 13 12.05 -31.24 25.24
N ALA A 14 12.75 -30.16 24.88
CA ALA A 14 12.20 -28.82 25.01
C ALA A 14 11.02 -28.71 24.04
N ALA A 15 9.82 -28.55 24.59
CA ALA A 15 8.63 -28.23 23.81
C ALA A 15 8.86 -26.88 23.13
N VAL A 16 8.96 -26.89 21.81
CA VAL A 16 8.97 -25.67 20.99
C VAL A 16 7.55 -25.12 21.01
N THR A 17 7.32 -24.11 21.84
CA THR A 17 6.11 -23.29 21.77
C THR A 17 6.06 -22.65 20.38
N PRO A 18 4.99 -22.80 19.59
CA PRO A 18 4.86 -22.09 18.33
C PRO A 18 4.92 -20.59 18.61
N ALA A 19 5.81 -19.87 17.93
CA ALA A 19 5.83 -18.42 17.99
C ALA A 19 4.47 -17.90 17.52
N THR A 20 3.79 -17.16 18.39
CA THR A 20 2.60 -16.38 18.05
C THR A 20 2.96 -15.48 16.84
N PRO A 21 2.16 -15.44 15.77
CA PRO A 21 2.38 -14.49 14.68
C PRO A 21 2.46 -13.08 15.26
N ALA A 22 3.52 -12.34 14.92
CA ALA A 22 3.68 -10.95 15.33
C ALA A 22 2.45 -10.15 14.89
N GLU A 23 1.91 -9.35 15.80
CA GLU A 23 0.82 -8.43 15.51
C GLU A 23 1.25 -7.42 14.42
N PRO A 24 0.41 -7.14 13.41
CA PRO A 24 0.75 -6.17 12.38
C PRO A 24 1.05 -4.78 12.96
N PRO A 25 1.99 -4.02 12.39
CA PRO A 25 2.33 -2.70 12.91
C PRO A 25 1.11 -1.75 12.89
N ALA A 26 0.91 -1.03 14.00
CA ALA A 26 -0.18 -0.08 14.21
C ALA A 26 -0.02 1.23 13.40
N HIS A 27 1.18 1.46 12.85
CA HIS A 27 1.56 2.61 12.05
C HIS A 27 2.37 2.12 10.84
N PRO A 28 2.54 2.92 9.77
CA PRO A 28 3.54 2.60 8.75
C PRO A 28 4.87 2.29 9.46
N PRO A 29 5.72 1.39 8.94
CA PRO A 29 7.08 1.25 9.44
C PRO A 29 7.66 2.65 9.68
N ALA A 30 8.22 2.89 10.87
CA ALA A 30 8.76 4.20 11.20
C ALA A 30 9.70 4.63 10.06
N LEU A 31 9.42 5.80 9.45
CA LEU A 31 10.32 6.39 8.48
C LEU A 31 11.71 6.45 9.13
N SER A 32 12.72 5.96 8.43
CA SER A 32 14.11 6.09 8.88
C SER A 32 14.51 7.56 8.88
N GLY A 33 14.20 8.26 9.98
CA GLY A 33 14.74 9.57 10.37
C GLY A 33 14.24 10.78 9.58
N GLU A 34 13.53 11.68 10.28
CA GLU A 34 13.49 13.09 9.87
C GLU A 34 14.91 13.65 9.73
N LEU A 35 15.18 14.25 8.58
CA LEU A 35 16.47 14.82 8.19
C LEU A 35 16.87 15.95 9.16
N LYS A 36 17.71 15.66 10.16
CA LYS A 36 18.47 16.72 10.85
C LYS A 36 19.55 17.22 9.90
N THR A 37 19.55 18.52 9.65
CA THR A 37 20.47 19.24 8.78
C THR A 37 21.94 19.00 9.20
N ALA A 38 22.64 18.11 8.50
CA ALA A 38 24.08 17.94 8.68
C ALA A 38 24.81 19.08 7.95
N HIS A 39 25.45 19.95 8.73
CA HIS A 39 26.39 20.95 8.25
C HIS A 39 27.66 20.27 7.73
N SER A 40 28.21 20.76 6.63
CA SER A 40 29.50 20.32 6.11
C SER A 40 30.63 20.67 7.10
N GLN A 41 31.33 19.66 7.61
CA GLN A 41 32.63 19.85 8.26
C GLN A 41 33.76 19.38 7.32
N PRO A 42 34.87 20.12 7.22
CA PRO A 42 36.06 19.66 6.50
C PRO A 42 36.72 18.52 7.30
N SER A 43 36.95 17.38 6.65
CA SER A 43 37.44 16.16 7.30
C SER A 43 38.97 16.14 7.45
N ASN A 44 39.44 16.10 8.70
CA ASN A 44 40.79 15.64 9.02
C ASN A 44 40.75 14.11 9.18
N GLY A 45 40.91 13.36 8.09
CA GLY A 45 41.49 12.01 8.09
C GLY A 45 40.76 10.83 8.75
N LEU A 46 39.56 10.99 9.32
CA LEU A 46 38.73 9.88 9.83
C LEU A 46 37.26 10.15 9.48
N LEU A 47 36.75 9.51 8.42
CA LEU A 47 35.33 9.52 8.05
C LEU A 47 34.59 8.53 8.96
N ASN A 48 34.05 9.02 10.07
CA ASN A 48 33.28 8.24 11.03
C ASN A 48 31.76 8.38 10.76
N THR A 49 31.33 8.09 9.54
CA THR A 49 29.94 8.31 9.09
C THR A 49 29.25 6.99 8.79
N HIS A 50 28.17 6.68 9.54
CA HIS A 50 27.31 5.50 9.33
C HIS A 50 26.66 5.49 7.94
N THR A 51 26.57 6.65 7.27
CA THR A 51 25.99 6.80 5.94
C THR A 51 26.88 7.68 5.08
N ILE A 52 27.02 7.36 3.80
CA ILE A 52 27.56 8.31 2.82
C ILE A 52 26.39 8.97 2.11
N LYS A 53 26.30 10.30 2.20
CA LYS A 53 25.26 11.08 1.52
C LYS A 53 25.81 11.73 0.25
N LEU A 54 25.13 11.49 -0.86
CA LEU A 54 25.38 12.15 -2.14
C LEU A 54 24.14 12.93 -2.56
N MET A 55 24.31 14.21 -2.87
CA MET A 55 23.23 15.08 -3.33
C MET A 55 23.58 15.62 -4.72
N THR A 56 22.71 15.44 -5.70
CA THR A 56 22.87 16.07 -7.01
C THR A 56 22.39 17.51 -6.96
N THR A 57 23.04 18.40 -7.71
CA THR A 57 22.66 19.82 -7.82
C THR A 57 22.33 20.17 -9.28
N PRO A 58 21.60 21.27 -9.55
CA PRO A 58 21.42 21.75 -10.92
C PRO A 58 22.77 21.87 -11.64
N GLY A 59 22.91 21.22 -12.80
CA GLY A 59 24.18 21.09 -13.53
C GLY A 59 24.95 19.78 -13.28
N SER A 60 24.57 18.98 -12.28
CA SER A 60 25.13 17.65 -12.02
C SER A 60 24.51 16.54 -12.88
N ALA A 61 23.93 16.88 -14.04
CA ALA A 61 23.39 15.88 -14.95
C ALA A 61 24.50 14.92 -15.39
N SER A 62 24.22 13.61 -15.34
CA SER A 62 25.17 12.57 -15.73
C SER A 62 24.67 11.87 -16.98
N SER A 63 25.58 11.62 -17.92
CA SER A 63 25.36 10.74 -19.09
C SER A 63 25.96 9.34 -18.92
N HIS A 64 26.62 9.08 -17.78
CA HIS A 64 27.31 7.83 -17.48
C HIS A 64 26.67 7.04 -16.34
N GLY A 65 25.50 7.48 -15.84
CA GLY A 65 24.86 6.91 -14.67
C GLY A 65 25.65 7.14 -13.39
N MET A 66 25.40 6.28 -12.40
CA MET A 66 26.14 6.23 -11.14
C MET A 66 26.27 4.78 -10.68
N ASN A 67 27.51 4.38 -10.36
CA ASN A 67 27.82 3.13 -9.70
C ASN A 67 27.97 3.38 -8.20
N ILE A 68 27.03 2.82 -7.42
CA ILE A 68 26.90 3.03 -5.98
C ILE A 68 28.02 2.30 -5.22
N ASP A 69 28.54 1.20 -5.77
CA ASP A 69 29.62 0.42 -5.15
C ASP A 69 30.92 1.18 -5.06
N HIS A 70 31.20 2.06 -6.04
CA HIS A 70 32.38 2.92 -5.97
C HIS A 70 32.30 3.85 -4.76
N LEU A 71 31.09 4.34 -4.44
CA LEU A 71 30.85 5.16 -3.26
C LEU A 71 30.97 4.34 -1.99
N ALA A 72 30.35 3.15 -1.96
CA ALA A 72 30.44 2.23 -0.83
C ALA A 72 31.89 1.83 -0.50
N LYS A 73 32.75 1.66 -1.52
CA LYS A 73 34.16 1.29 -1.36
C LYS A 73 35.04 2.40 -0.79
N LEU A 74 34.68 3.69 -0.95
CA LEU A 74 35.47 4.82 -0.43
C LEU A 74 35.60 4.80 1.09
N THR A 75 34.73 4.10 1.79
CA THR A 75 34.71 3.94 3.24
C THR A 75 35.00 2.52 3.70
N GLN A 76 35.26 1.58 2.79
CA GLN A 76 35.66 0.20 3.11
C GLN A 76 37.20 0.09 3.15
N SER A 77 37.81 0.58 4.24
CA SER A 77 39.21 0.24 4.56
C SER A 77 39.29 -1.12 5.27
N ASP A 78 40.44 -1.80 5.25
CA ASP A 78 40.65 -3.06 6.00
C ASP A 78 40.33 -2.91 7.50
N ALA A 79 40.55 -1.71 8.06
CA ALA A 79 40.18 -1.37 9.43
C ALA A 79 38.65 -1.23 9.65
N ASN A 80 37.90 -0.82 8.61
CA ASN A 80 36.45 -0.69 8.65
C ASN A 80 35.74 -2.02 8.34
N LEU A 81 36.36 -2.89 7.54
CA LEU A 81 35.89 -4.26 7.28
C LEU A 81 36.01 -5.15 8.52
N ALA A 82 36.97 -4.87 9.41
CA ALA A 82 37.09 -5.51 10.72
C ALA A 82 36.03 -5.05 11.73
N ASN A 83 35.25 -4.00 11.42
CA ASN A 83 34.25 -3.43 12.30
C ASN A 83 32.96 -3.06 11.51
N PRO A 84 32.10 -4.05 11.19
CA PRO A 84 31.01 -3.94 10.21
C PRO A 84 29.88 -2.97 10.58
N HIS A 85 29.99 -2.24 11.70
CA HIS A 85 29.03 -1.23 12.15
C HIS A 85 29.30 0.18 11.59
N LEU A 86 30.39 0.38 10.85
CA LEU A 86 30.82 1.73 10.41
C LEU A 86 30.03 2.28 9.21
N MET A 87 29.37 1.44 8.42
CA MET A 87 28.57 1.83 7.25
C MET A 87 27.28 1.02 7.21
N THR A 88 26.14 1.70 7.32
CA THR A 88 24.80 1.10 7.29
C THR A 88 24.11 1.30 5.95
N ALA A 89 24.38 2.39 5.24
CA ALA A 89 23.80 2.65 3.90
C ALA A 89 24.58 3.69 3.08
N VAL A 90 24.27 3.76 1.78
CA VAL A 90 24.56 4.90 0.90
C VAL A 90 23.26 5.65 0.65
N GLU A 91 23.23 6.93 1.01
CA GLU A 91 22.09 7.82 0.78
C GLU A 91 22.34 8.65 -0.49
N ILE A 92 21.36 8.67 -1.40
CA ILE A 92 21.40 9.39 -2.67
C ILE A 92 20.16 10.28 -2.75
N VAL A 93 20.36 11.57 -2.96
CA VAL A 93 19.29 12.53 -3.23
C VAL A 93 19.45 13.05 -4.66
N ASN A 94 18.50 12.69 -5.53
CA ASN A 94 18.45 13.22 -6.89
C ASN A 94 17.50 14.43 -6.95
N SER A 95 18.06 15.62 -7.16
CA SER A 95 17.31 16.88 -7.19
C SER A 95 16.32 16.97 -8.38
N PRO A 96 15.21 17.75 -8.25
CA PRO A 96 14.11 17.80 -9.23
C PRO A 96 14.49 18.03 -10.70
N ASP A 97 15.50 18.87 -10.94
CA ASP A 97 15.91 19.24 -12.30
C ASP A 97 17.09 18.42 -12.83
N VAL A 98 17.54 17.41 -12.08
CA VAL A 98 18.69 16.59 -12.44
C VAL A 98 18.25 15.35 -13.21
N GLN A 99 18.97 15.07 -14.30
CA GLN A 99 18.81 13.89 -15.11
C GLN A 99 20.05 13.00 -14.96
N ILE A 100 19.88 11.82 -14.38
CA ILE A 100 20.89 10.76 -14.34
C ILE A 100 20.57 9.79 -15.46
N LYS A 101 21.38 9.79 -16.51
CA LYS A 101 21.22 8.94 -17.68
C LYS A 101 22.45 8.07 -17.85
N ALA A 102 22.28 6.83 -18.27
CA ALA A 102 23.39 5.97 -18.67
C ALA A 102 23.02 5.08 -19.86
N PRO A 103 24.00 4.60 -20.64
CA PRO A 103 23.75 3.68 -21.74
C PRO A 103 23.07 2.38 -21.32
N VAL A 104 23.41 1.85 -20.14
CA VAL A 104 22.86 0.58 -19.61
C VAL A 104 21.93 0.85 -18.44
N HIS A 105 22.47 1.09 -17.24
CA HIS A 105 21.69 1.33 -16.01
C HIS A 105 21.85 2.74 -15.49
N GLY A 106 20.76 3.41 -15.11
CA GLY A 106 20.82 4.77 -14.58
C GLY A 106 21.58 4.82 -13.25
N LEU A 107 21.09 4.08 -12.25
CA LEU A 107 21.78 3.79 -10.99
C LEU A 107 21.99 2.28 -10.84
N VAL A 108 23.15 1.87 -10.33
CA VAL A 108 23.46 0.45 -10.09
C VAL A 108 24.22 0.24 -8.77
N SER A 109 23.80 -0.77 -8.00
CA SER A 109 24.50 -1.32 -6.83
C SER A 109 24.66 -2.83 -7.01
N SER A 110 25.79 -3.40 -6.60
CA SER A 110 25.98 -4.87 -6.53
C SER A 110 25.61 -5.47 -5.16
N GLY A 111 25.10 -4.64 -4.24
CA GLY A 111 24.61 -5.10 -2.94
C GLY A 111 25.66 -5.08 -1.83
N LEU A 112 26.71 -4.29 -1.98
CA LEU A 112 27.75 -4.15 -0.96
C LEU A 112 27.20 -3.57 0.35
N THR A 113 26.21 -2.68 0.26
CA THR A 113 25.55 -2.01 1.38
C THR A 113 24.12 -1.64 0.98
N SER A 114 23.26 -1.38 1.97
CA SER A 114 21.93 -0.82 1.71
C SER A 114 22.00 0.52 0.98
N VAL A 115 20.99 0.82 0.18
CA VAL A 115 20.83 2.06 -0.58
C VAL A 115 19.55 2.75 -0.14
N TRP A 116 19.67 4.04 0.19
CA TRP A 116 18.55 4.92 0.45
C TRP A 116 18.48 5.99 -0.64
N LEU A 117 17.51 5.89 -1.55
CA LEU A 117 17.36 6.78 -2.69
C LEU A 117 16.14 7.69 -2.51
N ASP A 118 16.35 9.00 -2.47
CA ASP A 118 15.31 10.02 -2.63
C ASP A 118 15.41 10.59 -4.06
N ASN A 119 14.56 10.10 -4.96
CA ASN A 119 14.52 10.56 -6.35
C ASN A 119 13.43 11.60 -6.58
N ARG A 120 13.82 12.83 -6.88
CA ARG A 120 12.90 13.92 -7.28
C ARG A 120 13.07 14.31 -8.76
N GLY A 121 14.20 13.96 -9.37
CA GLY A 121 14.52 14.22 -10.77
C GLY A 121 14.22 13.04 -11.71
N GLY A 122 14.98 12.96 -12.80
CA GLY A 122 14.90 11.87 -13.76
C GLY A 122 16.07 10.89 -13.65
N ILE A 123 15.77 9.59 -13.67
CA ILE A 123 16.76 8.52 -13.77
C ILE A 123 16.43 7.65 -14.97
N THR A 124 17.40 7.36 -15.84
CA THR A 124 17.19 6.60 -17.07
C THR A 124 18.33 5.63 -17.33
N GLY A 125 18.01 4.34 -17.41
CA GLY A 125 18.83 3.34 -18.08
C GLY A 125 18.37 3.20 -19.53
N ALA A 126 19.19 3.56 -20.51
CA ALA A 126 18.76 3.65 -21.90
C ALA A 126 18.45 2.27 -22.53
N THR A 127 19.22 1.24 -22.16
CA THR A 127 19.02 -0.14 -22.64
C THR A 127 18.81 -1.16 -21.51
N GLY A 128 19.01 -0.75 -20.26
CA GLY A 128 18.81 -1.56 -19.07
C GLY A 128 17.84 -0.92 -18.08
N THR A 129 17.89 -1.38 -16.85
CA THR A 129 17.05 -0.92 -15.74
C THR A 129 17.33 0.54 -15.36
N GLY A 130 16.30 1.31 -15.00
CA GLY A 130 16.47 2.67 -14.49
C GLY A 130 17.30 2.71 -13.21
N VAL A 131 16.86 1.98 -12.18
CA VAL A 131 17.57 1.77 -10.92
C VAL A 131 17.65 0.26 -10.66
N LYS A 132 18.87 -0.26 -10.50
CA LYS A 132 19.13 -1.68 -10.22
C LYS A 132 19.91 -1.84 -8.92
N LEU A 133 19.27 -2.39 -7.91
CA LEU A 133 19.86 -2.65 -6.60
C LEU A 133 20.03 -4.16 -6.46
N ASP A 134 21.14 -4.72 -6.94
CA ASP A 134 21.42 -6.14 -6.73
C ASP A 134 21.80 -6.39 -5.27
N GLY A 135 21.63 -7.63 -4.77
CA GLY A 135 22.06 -8.02 -3.42
C GLY A 135 20.94 -8.58 -2.56
N ASN A 136 21.23 -8.69 -1.25
CA ASN A 136 20.28 -9.12 -0.21
C ASN A 136 20.23 -8.06 0.91
N LYS A 137 20.16 -6.78 0.54
CA LYS A 137 20.18 -5.64 1.48
C LYS A 137 18.78 -5.08 1.62
N ALA A 138 18.48 -4.49 2.77
CA ALA A 138 17.23 -3.76 2.93
C ALA A 138 17.41 -2.38 2.32
N ASP A 139 16.89 -2.18 1.11
CA ASP A 139 16.98 -0.95 0.36
C ASP A 139 15.70 -0.11 0.52
N GLU A 140 15.87 1.21 0.45
CA GLU A 140 14.76 2.16 0.54
C GLU A 140 14.79 3.09 -0.68
N VAL A 141 13.67 3.19 -1.39
CA VAL A 141 13.50 4.11 -2.52
C VAL A 141 12.29 4.97 -2.26
N THR A 142 12.50 6.27 -2.04
CA THR A 142 11.46 7.30 -2.16
C THR A 142 11.49 7.86 -3.56
N ASN A 143 10.37 7.75 -4.29
CA ASN A 143 10.22 8.40 -5.59
C ASN A 143 9.23 9.56 -5.49
N GLN A 144 9.60 10.66 -6.15
CA GLN A 144 8.77 11.83 -6.45
C GLN A 144 8.98 12.29 -7.90
N GLY A 145 10.00 11.75 -8.59
CA GLY A 145 10.34 12.04 -9.97
C GLY A 145 10.03 10.90 -10.93
N VAL A 146 10.86 10.76 -11.97
CA VAL A 146 10.68 9.77 -13.03
C VAL A 146 11.84 8.78 -13.04
N ILE A 147 11.52 7.49 -13.01
CA ILE A 147 12.50 6.41 -13.21
C ILE A 147 12.11 5.66 -14.49
N THR A 148 13.06 5.50 -15.42
CA THR A 148 12.82 4.88 -16.74
C THR A 148 13.82 3.76 -17.00
N GLY A 149 13.30 2.59 -17.36
CA GLY A 149 14.11 1.44 -17.80
C GLY A 149 13.89 1.11 -19.26
N GLY A 150 14.94 1.16 -20.06
CA GLY A 150 14.90 0.83 -21.48
C GLY A 150 14.68 -0.65 -21.77
N ASN A 151 14.96 -1.53 -20.82
CA ASN A 151 14.65 -2.97 -20.90
C ASN A 151 13.25 -3.34 -20.41
N GLY A 152 12.42 -2.34 -20.07
CA GLY A 152 11.08 -2.55 -19.53
C GLY A 152 11.02 -2.69 -18.01
N VAL A 153 12.13 -2.64 -17.27
CA VAL A 153 12.15 -2.63 -15.79
C VAL A 153 12.64 -1.26 -15.32
N ALA A 154 11.78 -0.47 -14.70
CA ALA A 154 12.16 0.85 -14.18
C ALA A 154 12.97 0.74 -12.89
N LEU A 155 12.51 -0.09 -11.96
CA LEU A 155 13.11 -0.28 -10.64
C LEU A 155 13.20 -1.78 -10.34
N ASP A 156 14.41 -2.24 -10.05
CA ASP A 156 14.71 -3.59 -9.58
C ASP A 156 15.36 -3.45 -8.20
N MET A 157 14.67 -3.88 -7.15
CA MET A 157 15.13 -3.80 -5.76
C MET A 157 15.95 -5.03 -5.33
N GLY A 158 16.09 -6.04 -6.20
CA GLY A 158 16.97 -7.18 -5.97
C GLY A 158 16.48 -8.15 -4.90
N GLY A 159 17.04 -8.08 -3.71
CA GLY A 159 16.70 -8.99 -2.63
C GLY A 159 16.95 -8.35 -1.29
N GLY A 160 16.24 -8.83 -0.27
CA GLY A 160 16.21 -8.21 1.04
C GLY A 160 14.77 -7.90 1.41
N ASP A 161 14.56 -7.19 2.51
CA ASP A 161 13.23 -6.70 2.85
C ASP A 161 13.19 -5.21 2.50
N ASP A 162 12.70 -4.92 1.30
CA ASP A 162 12.83 -3.61 0.69
C ASP A 162 11.60 -2.71 0.90
N LEU A 163 11.83 -1.40 0.83
CA LEU A 163 10.81 -0.37 1.00
C LEU A 163 10.76 0.62 -0.17
N LEU A 164 9.62 0.67 -0.84
CA LEU A 164 9.31 1.68 -1.86
C LEU A 164 8.30 2.69 -1.32
N ILE A 165 8.67 3.97 -1.26
CA ILE A 165 7.79 5.07 -0.88
C ILE A 165 7.42 5.88 -2.13
N ILE A 166 6.13 5.98 -2.39
CA ILE A 166 5.56 6.72 -3.50
C ILE A 166 5.07 8.07 -2.99
N LYS A 167 5.62 9.15 -3.55
CA LYS A 167 5.14 10.52 -3.37
C LYS A 167 4.37 11.01 -4.60
N LYS A 168 3.66 12.12 -4.45
CA LYS A 168 3.00 12.77 -5.59
C LYS A 168 4.03 13.15 -6.66
N GLY A 169 3.71 12.86 -7.91
CA GLY A 169 4.61 13.13 -9.06
C GLY A 169 5.43 11.91 -9.49
N SER A 170 5.47 10.85 -8.67
CA SER A 170 6.11 9.59 -9.03
C SER A 170 5.65 9.06 -10.39
N ARG A 171 6.61 8.65 -11.21
CA ARG A 171 6.40 7.92 -12.46
C ARG A 171 7.45 6.83 -12.62
N PHE A 172 7.01 5.67 -13.08
CA PHE A 172 7.87 4.55 -13.46
C PHE A 172 7.55 4.19 -14.90
N ASN A 173 8.51 4.39 -15.81
CA ASN A 173 8.39 3.95 -17.19
C ASN A 173 9.05 2.58 -17.30
N GLY A 174 8.28 1.56 -16.95
CA GLY A 174 8.72 0.16 -16.81
C GLY A 174 8.20 -0.47 -15.52
N GLU A 175 8.38 -1.78 -15.41
CA GLU A 175 8.02 -2.57 -14.24
C GLU A 175 8.76 -2.08 -12.99
N VAL A 176 8.03 -2.08 -11.88
CA VAL A 176 8.59 -1.99 -10.53
C VAL A 176 8.61 -3.38 -9.96
N ASP A 177 9.81 -3.85 -9.65
CA ASP A 177 10.07 -5.19 -9.16
C ASP A 177 10.70 -5.13 -7.76
N GLY A 178 9.96 -5.63 -6.78
CA GLY A 178 10.42 -5.71 -5.39
C GLY A 178 11.51 -6.76 -5.16
N GLY A 179 11.74 -7.72 -6.06
CA GLY A 179 12.80 -8.69 -5.80
C GLY A 179 12.41 -9.86 -4.88
N SER A 180 13.41 -10.53 -4.33
CA SER A 180 13.22 -11.57 -3.29
C SER A 180 13.07 -10.94 -1.90
N GLY A 181 12.59 -11.71 -0.91
CA GLY A 181 12.33 -11.22 0.45
C GLY A 181 10.93 -10.63 0.64
N THR A 182 10.75 -9.81 1.68
CA THR A 182 9.46 -9.25 2.10
C THR A 182 9.43 -7.74 1.87
N ASN A 183 8.93 -7.37 0.71
CA ASN A 183 8.99 -6.02 0.18
C ASN A 183 7.68 -5.27 0.39
N GLN A 184 7.81 -3.97 0.55
CA GLN A 184 6.74 -3.11 1.00
C GLN A 184 6.64 -1.89 0.09
N VAL A 185 5.41 -1.48 -0.19
CA VAL A 185 5.13 -0.20 -0.83
C VAL A 185 4.30 0.67 0.10
N ILE A 186 4.73 1.92 0.29
CA ILE A 186 4.02 2.97 1.01
C ILE A 186 3.57 4.03 0.01
N LEU A 187 2.27 4.31 -0.02
CA LEU A 187 1.69 5.46 -0.72
C LEU A 187 1.49 6.58 0.30
N ASP A 188 2.34 7.61 0.28
CA ASP A 188 2.37 8.60 1.36
C ASP A 188 2.60 10.03 0.86
N ASP A 189 1.51 10.71 0.50
CA ASP A 189 1.54 12.12 0.14
C ASP A 189 0.17 12.72 0.45
N ALA A 190 0.13 13.88 1.10
CA ALA A 190 -1.13 14.50 1.50
C ALA A 190 -1.98 14.89 0.28
N GLU A 191 -1.32 15.21 -0.84
CA GLU A 191 -1.99 15.54 -2.09
C GLU A 191 -2.45 14.29 -2.86
N GLY A 192 -2.05 13.10 -2.43
CA GLY A 192 -2.37 11.83 -3.08
C GLY A 192 -1.62 11.60 -4.39
N GLY A 193 -2.08 10.62 -5.16
CA GLY A 193 -1.43 10.29 -6.43
C GLY A 193 -1.95 9.02 -7.10
N THR A 194 -1.17 8.51 -8.04
CA THR A 194 -1.45 7.26 -8.75
C THR A 194 -0.24 6.34 -8.63
N PHE A 195 -0.51 5.06 -8.45
CA PHE A 195 0.51 4.02 -8.50
C PHE A 195 0.09 2.92 -9.48
N GLU A 196 0.98 2.60 -10.41
CA GLU A 196 0.74 1.65 -11.51
C GLU A 196 0.99 0.19 -11.11
N GLY A 197 1.09 -0.07 -9.80
CA GLY A 197 1.35 -1.39 -9.26
C GLY A 197 2.83 -1.77 -9.30
N ALA A 198 3.10 -2.99 -8.86
CA ALA A 198 4.43 -3.57 -8.78
C ALA A 198 4.33 -5.09 -8.69
N THR A 199 5.39 -5.78 -9.08
CA THR A 199 5.54 -7.20 -8.82
C THR A 199 6.35 -7.42 -7.55
N ARG A 200 6.12 -8.58 -6.91
CA ARG A 200 6.87 -9.02 -5.72
C ARG A 200 6.90 -8.01 -4.55
N MET A 201 5.83 -7.24 -4.40
CA MET A 201 5.50 -6.46 -3.21
C MET A 201 4.48 -7.21 -2.37
N GLN A 202 4.85 -7.55 -1.13
CA GLN A 202 4.04 -8.36 -0.22
C GLN A 202 3.16 -7.48 0.67
N HIS A 203 3.57 -6.24 0.93
CA HIS A 203 2.79 -5.31 1.75
C HIS A 203 2.46 -3.98 1.05
N LEU A 204 1.21 -3.54 1.17
CA LEU A 204 0.72 -2.24 0.71
C LEU A 204 0.26 -1.38 1.90
N TRP A 205 0.86 -0.21 2.06
CA TRP A 205 0.49 0.76 3.09
C TRP A 205 0.04 2.06 2.43
N VAL A 206 -1.17 2.55 2.73
CA VAL A 206 -1.66 3.84 2.24
C VAL A 206 -1.72 4.79 3.42
N GLY A 207 -0.69 5.63 3.54
CA GLY A 207 -0.40 6.43 4.73
C GLY A 207 -1.29 7.67 4.87
N LYS A 208 -1.42 8.46 3.81
CA LYS A 208 -2.26 9.68 3.77
C LYS A 208 -2.56 10.10 2.34
N GLY A 209 -3.58 10.95 2.18
CA GLY A 209 -4.03 11.45 0.89
C GLY A 209 -4.87 10.43 0.11
N SER A 210 -5.29 10.81 -1.10
CA SER A 210 -6.13 9.98 -1.96
C SER A 210 -5.31 9.34 -3.07
N TRP A 211 -5.27 8.01 -3.08
CA TRP A 211 -4.42 7.23 -3.98
C TRP A 211 -5.23 6.35 -4.90
N GLU A 212 -4.89 6.42 -6.18
CA GLU A 212 -5.41 5.51 -7.19
C GLU A 212 -4.40 4.41 -7.49
N LEU A 213 -4.80 3.14 -7.30
CA LEU A 213 -4.01 1.98 -7.69
C LEU A 213 -4.51 1.47 -9.04
N THR A 214 -3.75 1.71 -10.11
CA THR A 214 -4.15 1.38 -11.49
C THR A 214 -3.62 0.03 -11.97
N GLY A 215 -2.52 -0.45 -11.41
CA GLY A 215 -1.98 -1.79 -11.69
C GLY A 215 -2.06 -2.73 -10.49
N ALA A 216 -1.84 -4.01 -10.75
CA ALA A 216 -2.09 -5.06 -9.76
C ALA A 216 -0.93 -5.21 -8.76
N LEU A 217 -1.26 -5.73 -7.58
CA LEU A 217 -0.30 -6.19 -6.58
C LEU A 217 -0.56 -7.67 -6.29
N HIS A 218 -0.10 -8.54 -7.20
CA HIS A 218 -0.39 -9.97 -7.16
C HIS A 218 0.32 -10.73 -6.04
N ALA A 219 1.42 -10.18 -5.52
CA ALA A 219 2.17 -10.77 -4.41
C ALA A 219 1.69 -10.27 -3.04
N ASN A 220 0.75 -9.31 -3.01
CA ASN A 220 0.26 -8.73 -1.77
C ASN A 220 -0.32 -9.82 -0.86
N ARG A 221 0.05 -9.75 0.42
CA ARG A 221 -0.41 -10.63 1.49
C ARG A 221 -1.19 -9.82 2.52
N GLN A 222 -0.74 -8.61 2.78
CA GLN A 222 -1.31 -7.71 3.76
C GLN A 222 -1.24 -6.28 3.27
N GLY A 223 -2.25 -5.49 3.57
CA GLY A 223 -2.14 -4.06 3.46
C GLY A 223 -3.10 -3.32 4.36
N LYS A 224 -2.89 -2.01 4.44
CA LYS A 224 -3.68 -1.15 5.30
C LYS A 224 -3.83 0.23 4.71
N VAL A 225 -5.03 0.80 4.86
CA VAL A 225 -5.32 2.21 4.59
C VAL A 225 -5.48 2.88 5.94
N TYR A 226 -4.57 3.79 6.27
CA TYR A 226 -4.53 4.50 7.54
C TYR A 226 -5.58 5.62 7.60
N SER A 227 -5.87 6.11 8.80
CA SER A 227 -6.76 7.27 9.01
C SER A 227 -6.41 8.42 8.06
N ASP A 228 -7.45 9.09 7.55
CA ASP A 228 -7.35 10.23 6.62
C ASP A 228 -6.76 9.90 5.24
N ALA A 229 -6.53 8.61 4.95
CA ALA A 229 -6.15 8.14 3.64
C ALA A 229 -7.35 7.55 2.88
N THR A 230 -7.29 7.63 1.54
CA THR A 230 -8.25 7.00 0.64
C THR A 230 -7.53 6.14 -0.37
N LEU A 231 -7.98 4.90 -0.57
CA LEU A 231 -7.54 4.03 -1.65
C LEU A 231 -8.68 3.81 -2.66
N ILE A 232 -8.43 4.21 -3.91
CA ILE A 232 -9.26 3.90 -5.07
C ILE A 232 -8.55 2.79 -5.85
N ASN A 233 -8.95 1.56 -5.61
CA ASN A 233 -8.42 0.40 -6.31
C ASN A 233 -9.10 0.27 -7.68
N ARG A 234 -8.32 0.31 -8.76
CA ARG A 234 -8.77 0.02 -10.13
C ARG A 234 -8.29 -1.31 -10.66
N SER A 235 -7.63 -2.12 -9.84
CA SER A 235 -6.97 -3.36 -10.22
C SER A 235 -7.26 -4.49 -9.23
N GLY A 236 -6.36 -5.47 -9.15
CA GLY A 236 -6.41 -6.60 -8.22
C GLY A 236 -5.36 -6.50 -7.12
N ILE A 237 -5.79 -6.63 -5.87
CA ILE A 237 -4.96 -6.75 -4.67
C ILE A 237 -5.18 -8.17 -4.11
N LYS A 238 -4.11 -8.95 -3.91
CA LYS A 238 -4.23 -10.23 -3.19
C LYS A 238 -4.13 -10.04 -1.68
N GLY A 239 -4.51 -11.06 -0.93
CA GLY A 239 -4.42 -11.04 0.54
C GLY A 239 -5.42 -10.10 1.20
N THR A 240 -5.09 -9.67 2.41
CA THR A 240 -6.03 -8.92 3.25
C THR A 240 -5.73 -7.43 3.24
N MET A 241 -6.76 -6.60 3.09
CA MET A 241 -6.69 -5.16 3.31
C MET A 241 -7.47 -4.76 4.56
N ASP A 242 -6.84 -4.00 5.45
CA ASP A 242 -7.46 -3.38 6.63
C ASP A 242 -7.68 -1.88 6.39
N ILE A 243 -8.91 -1.39 6.57
CA ILE A 243 -9.27 0.03 6.41
C ILE A 243 -9.53 0.58 7.80
N GLU A 244 -8.66 1.48 8.28
CA GLU A 244 -8.76 2.06 9.62
C GLU A 244 -9.96 3.01 9.77
N PRO A 245 -10.39 3.30 11.01
CA PRO A 245 -11.34 4.40 11.24
C PRO A 245 -10.83 5.70 10.60
N GLY A 246 -11.73 6.46 9.97
CA GLY A 246 -11.37 7.69 9.23
C GLY A 246 -10.78 7.43 7.83
N ALA A 247 -10.41 6.20 7.49
CA ALA A 247 -9.91 5.83 6.16
C ALA A 247 -11.06 5.46 5.20
N SER A 248 -10.78 5.50 3.89
CA SER A 248 -11.74 5.08 2.86
C SER A 248 -11.17 4.12 1.83
N TYR A 249 -11.99 3.17 1.38
CA TYR A 249 -11.65 2.24 0.30
C TYR A 249 -12.75 2.21 -0.76
N SER A 250 -12.36 2.07 -2.02
CA SER A 250 -13.28 1.91 -3.14
C SER A 250 -12.70 1.06 -4.25
N GLY A 251 -13.56 0.35 -4.97
CA GLY A 251 -13.26 -0.27 -6.25
C GLY A 251 -12.39 -1.54 -6.20
N GLY A 252 -12.16 -2.07 -7.40
CA GLY A 252 -11.23 -3.15 -7.69
C GLY A 252 -11.59 -4.49 -7.07
N ASN A 253 -10.70 -5.47 -7.30
CA ASN A 253 -10.78 -6.78 -6.67
C ASN A 253 -9.82 -6.85 -5.48
N VAL A 254 -10.26 -7.42 -4.37
CA VAL A 254 -9.41 -7.76 -3.23
C VAL A 254 -9.78 -9.14 -2.68
N ASP A 255 -8.83 -9.90 -2.12
CA ASP A 255 -9.15 -11.23 -1.58
C ASP A 255 -10.00 -11.13 -0.31
N ASN A 256 -9.52 -10.41 0.71
CA ASN A 256 -10.25 -10.15 1.95
C ASN A 256 -10.22 -8.66 2.29
N LEU A 257 -11.32 -8.13 2.83
CA LEU A 257 -11.41 -6.73 3.21
C LEU A 257 -12.04 -6.57 4.60
N ASN A 258 -11.32 -5.89 5.49
CA ASN A 258 -11.77 -5.55 6.84
C ASN A 258 -11.93 -4.04 6.93
N VAL A 259 -13.14 -3.55 7.18
CA VAL A 259 -13.44 -2.11 7.15
C VAL A 259 -13.84 -1.63 8.53
N ALA A 260 -13.01 -0.79 9.16
CA ALA A 260 -13.38 0.04 10.31
C ALA A 260 -13.73 1.48 9.90
N GLY A 261 -13.24 1.93 8.75
CA GLY A 261 -13.56 3.24 8.16
C GLY A 261 -14.77 3.19 7.22
N THR A 262 -14.61 3.74 6.03
CA THR A 262 -15.68 3.89 5.03
C THR A 262 -15.43 3.01 3.80
N LEU A 263 -16.44 2.25 3.39
CA LEU A 263 -16.48 1.60 2.07
C LEU A 263 -17.32 2.45 1.10
N LEU A 264 -16.71 2.92 0.01
CA LEU A 264 -17.39 3.74 -0.99
C LEU A 264 -17.84 2.87 -2.17
N LEU A 265 -19.14 2.92 -2.48
CA LEU A 265 -19.77 2.26 -3.62
C LEU A 265 -20.34 3.32 -4.57
N ASP A 266 -19.45 3.90 -5.38
CA ASP A 266 -19.81 4.91 -6.39
C ASP A 266 -19.95 4.26 -7.79
N PRO A 267 -21.08 4.42 -8.51
CA PRO A 267 -21.22 3.95 -9.89
C PRO A 267 -20.25 4.59 -10.88
N ALA A 268 -19.69 5.77 -10.58
CA ALA A 268 -18.66 6.41 -11.40
C ALA A 268 -17.31 5.68 -11.38
N ILE A 269 -17.09 4.81 -10.38
CA ILE A 269 -15.90 3.96 -10.31
C ILE A 269 -16.16 2.68 -11.12
N THR A 270 -15.64 2.66 -12.35
CA THR A 270 -15.84 1.57 -13.31
C THR A 270 -15.28 0.23 -12.85
N ALA A 271 -14.14 0.24 -12.15
CA ALA A 271 -13.60 -0.91 -11.47
C ALA A 271 -14.40 -1.17 -10.18
N ARG A 272 -15.57 -1.79 -10.31
CA ARG A 272 -16.48 -2.02 -9.17
C ARG A 272 -15.84 -2.88 -8.10
N THR A 273 -16.14 -2.56 -6.84
CA THR A 273 -15.68 -3.34 -5.67
C THR A 273 -16.14 -4.79 -5.74
N ARG A 274 -15.18 -5.71 -5.72
CA ARG A 274 -15.38 -7.16 -5.62
C ARG A 274 -14.47 -7.74 -4.55
N ILE A 275 -15.04 -8.54 -3.68
CA ILE A 275 -14.33 -9.23 -2.61
C ILE A 275 -14.34 -10.72 -2.93
N THR A 276 -13.17 -11.33 -3.07
CA THR A 276 -13.05 -12.72 -3.52
C THR A 276 -13.52 -13.69 -2.44
N ASN A 277 -13.15 -13.42 -1.18
CA ASN A 277 -13.46 -14.25 -0.03
C ASN A 277 -14.40 -13.47 0.91
N ASP A 278 -13.87 -12.96 2.02
CA ASP A 278 -14.66 -12.40 3.11
C ASP A 278 -14.56 -10.87 3.18
N LEU A 279 -15.70 -10.25 3.48
CA LEU A 279 -15.83 -8.84 3.83
C LEU A 279 -16.33 -8.70 5.26
N ASN A 280 -15.56 -8.05 6.11
CA ASN A 280 -15.94 -7.73 7.48
C ASN A 280 -16.10 -6.21 7.64
N LEU A 281 -17.34 -5.74 7.76
CA LEU A 281 -17.64 -4.37 8.15
C LEU A 281 -17.69 -4.30 9.68
N LYS A 282 -16.66 -3.72 10.30
CA LYS A 282 -16.47 -3.66 11.75
C LYS A 282 -17.46 -2.69 12.41
N PRO A 283 -17.69 -2.80 13.74
CA PRO A 283 -18.47 -1.82 14.48
C PRO A 283 -17.93 -0.40 14.29
N GLY A 284 -18.83 0.55 14.03
CA GLY A 284 -18.49 1.96 13.77
C GLY A 284 -18.11 2.28 12.32
N SER A 285 -17.97 1.27 11.45
CA SER A 285 -17.70 1.50 10.03
C SER A 285 -18.93 2.02 9.29
N SER A 286 -18.71 2.54 8.07
CA SER A 286 -19.78 3.03 7.21
C SER A 286 -19.67 2.50 5.78
N VAL A 287 -20.81 2.47 5.08
CA VAL A 287 -20.90 2.20 3.65
C VAL A 287 -21.61 3.37 2.99
N ASN A 288 -20.93 4.04 2.06
CA ASN A 288 -21.55 5.07 1.23
C ASN A 288 -22.01 4.42 -0.07
N PHE A 289 -23.31 4.25 -0.20
CA PHE A 289 -23.93 3.67 -1.38
C PHE A 289 -24.58 4.77 -2.22
N LYS A 290 -23.99 5.01 -3.39
CA LYS A 290 -24.46 6.06 -4.29
C LYS A 290 -25.35 5.48 -5.39
N ILE A 291 -26.48 6.15 -5.59
CA ILE A 291 -27.43 5.87 -6.67
C ILE A 291 -27.44 7.11 -7.57
N GLY A 292 -26.88 6.97 -8.76
CA GLY A 292 -26.82 8.03 -9.76
C GLY A 292 -28.06 8.10 -10.66
N VAL A 293 -27.94 8.88 -11.73
CA VAL A 293 -28.93 8.99 -12.81
C VAL A 293 -29.35 7.62 -13.33
N ASP A 294 -30.62 7.49 -13.73
CA ASP A 294 -31.22 6.23 -14.17
C ASP A 294 -31.05 5.07 -13.18
N GLN A 295 -30.87 5.41 -11.89
CA GLN A 295 -30.63 4.49 -10.79
C GLN A 295 -29.36 3.66 -10.96
N GLN A 296 -28.33 4.19 -11.63
CA GLN A 296 -27.03 3.54 -11.72
C GLN A 296 -26.43 3.38 -10.32
N HIS A 297 -25.97 2.18 -9.99
CA HIS A 297 -25.36 1.87 -8.70
C HIS A 297 -24.34 0.73 -8.85
N SER A 298 -23.44 0.62 -7.87
CA SER A 298 -22.43 -0.44 -7.80
C SER A 298 -22.84 -1.49 -6.78
N VAL A 299 -23.26 -2.67 -7.27
CA VAL A 299 -23.55 -3.82 -6.38
C VAL A 299 -22.25 -4.36 -5.81
N LEU A 300 -22.18 -4.44 -4.48
CA LEU A 300 -21.09 -5.07 -3.75
C LEU A 300 -21.19 -6.60 -3.87
N ASN A 301 -20.17 -7.24 -4.44
CA ASN A 301 -20.12 -8.69 -4.57
C ASN A 301 -19.04 -9.26 -3.65
N VAL A 302 -19.43 -10.19 -2.79
CA VAL A 302 -18.57 -10.89 -1.84
C VAL A 302 -18.66 -12.39 -2.14
N GLY A 303 -17.53 -13.06 -2.35
CA GLY A 303 -17.53 -14.46 -2.78
C GLY A 303 -17.95 -15.43 -1.68
N ASN A 304 -17.61 -15.14 -0.42
CA ASN A 304 -17.93 -15.99 0.72
C ASN A 304 -18.83 -15.27 1.73
N THR A 305 -18.30 -14.74 2.83
CA THR A 305 -19.09 -14.18 3.92
C THR A 305 -19.04 -12.66 3.94
N LEU A 306 -20.21 -12.02 3.98
CA LEU A 306 -20.38 -10.63 4.34
C LEU A 306 -20.80 -10.54 5.81
N THR A 307 -19.90 -10.07 6.67
CA THR A 307 -20.17 -9.82 8.09
C THR A 307 -20.46 -8.34 8.31
N LEU A 308 -21.59 -8.04 8.96
CA LEU A 308 -22.09 -6.71 9.27
C LEU A 308 -22.08 -6.50 10.79
N GLY A 309 -21.03 -5.86 11.31
CA GLY A 309 -20.89 -5.46 12.71
C GLY A 309 -21.73 -4.24 13.11
N ASN A 310 -22.96 -4.12 12.59
CA ASN A 310 -23.82 -2.94 12.70
C ASN A 310 -23.26 -1.64 12.05
N PRO A 311 -22.73 -1.69 10.81
CA PRO A 311 -22.25 -0.48 10.14
C PRO A 311 -23.40 0.48 9.81
N THR A 312 -23.06 1.76 9.59
CA THR A 312 -24.00 2.76 9.07
C THR A 312 -24.05 2.71 7.55
N LEU A 313 -25.25 2.65 6.97
CA LEU A 313 -25.46 2.82 5.54
C LEU A 313 -25.81 4.29 5.24
N HIS A 314 -25.01 4.94 4.40
CA HIS A 314 -25.32 6.27 3.85
C HIS A 314 -25.78 6.12 2.41
N LEU A 315 -27.03 6.52 2.14
CA LEU A 315 -27.61 6.54 0.81
C LEU A 315 -27.48 7.94 0.21
N ASP A 316 -26.67 8.06 -0.83
CA ASP A 316 -26.52 9.29 -1.61
C ASP A 316 -27.22 9.10 -2.97
N VAL A 317 -28.42 9.68 -3.11
CA VAL A 317 -29.26 9.53 -4.29
C VAL A 317 -29.27 10.82 -5.09
N GLN A 318 -28.83 10.76 -6.35
CA GLN A 318 -28.73 11.94 -7.21
C GLN A 318 -29.11 11.61 -8.67
N PRO A 319 -30.27 12.09 -9.17
CA PRO A 319 -31.36 12.78 -8.45
C PRO A 319 -32.31 11.81 -7.73
N GLU A 320 -33.03 12.33 -6.72
CA GLU A 320 -34.22 11.66 -6.17
C GLU A 320 -35.35 11.65 -7.22
N SER A 321 -35.99 10.49 -7.43
CA SER A 321 -37.01 10.30 -8.46
C SER A 321 -38.00 9.19 -8.09
N ASP A 322 -39.27 9.33 -8.50
CA ASP A 322 -40.33 8.32 -8.35
C ASP A 322 -40.01 6.99 -9.06
N GLU A 323 -39.02 6.98 -9.96
CA GLU A 323 -38.51 5.74 -10.56
C GLU A 323 -37.95 4.75 -9.52
N LEU A 324 -37.52 5.25 -8.35
CA LEU A 324 -37.05 4.44 -7.22
C LEU A 324 -38.18 3.64 -6.54
N LEU A 325 -39.44 4.07 -6.69
CA LEU A 325 -40.61 3.36 -6.14
C LEU A 325 -40.95 2.09 -6.93
N LYS A 326 -40.38 1.92 -8.13
CA LYS A 326 -40.79 0.86 -9.07
C LYS A 326 -40.06 -0.47 -8.86
N ARG A 327 -38.92 -0.47 -8.17
CA ARG A 327 -38.11 -1.67 -7.97
C ARG A 327 -37.20 -1.59 -6.75
N GLN A 328 -36.82 -2.77 -6.29
CA GLN A 328 -35.79 -2.97 -5.29
C GLN A 328 -34.40 -2.91 -5.96
N LEU A 329 -33.45 -2.23 -5.33
CA LEU A 329 -32.07 -2.13 -5.81
C LEU A 329 -31.14 -3.01 -4.98
N PRO A 330 -30.32 -3.88 -5.61
CA PRO A 330 -29.33 -4.67 -4.89
C PRO A 330 -28.20 -3.79 -4.35
N ILE A 331 -27.94 -3.87 -3.05
CA ILE A 331 -26.79 -3.25 -2.40
C ILE A 331 -25.61 -4.23 -2.39
N ALA A 332 -25.85 -5.44 -1.88
CA ALA A 332 -24.79 -6.43 -1.69
C ALA A 332 -25.29 -7.86 -1.99
N LYS A 333 -24.35 -8.71 -2.43
CA LYS A 333 -24.55 -10.15 -2.64
C LYS A 333 -23.39 -10.93 -2.02
N ALA A 334 -23.70 -12.01 -1.33
CA ALA A 334 -22.73 -12.90 -0.69
C ALA A 334 -23.23 -14.35 -0.65
N THR A 335 -22.33 -15.31 -0.40
CA THR A 335 -22.74 -16.69 -0.12
C THR A 335 -23.44 -16.79 1.24
N THR A 336 -22.91 -16.08 2.22
CA THR A 336 -23.45 -15.96 3.57
C THR A 336 -23.48 -14.49 3.97
N ILE A 337 -24.58 -14.04 4.58
CA ILE A 337 -24.69 -12.73 5.22
C ILE A 337 -24.92 -12.94 6.70
N ASP A 338 -24.04 -12.35 7.51
CA ASP A 338 -24.11 -12.37 8.97
C ASP A 338 -24.27 -10.94 9.49
N GLY A 339 -25.27 -10.70 10.34
CA GLY A 339 -25.61 -9.38 10.87
C GLY A 339 -26.49 -8.51 9.97
N ARG A 340 -26.61 -7.22 10.32
CA ARG A 340 -27.43 -6.20 9.63
C ARG A 340 -26.74 -4.83 9.68
N PHE A 341 -27.23 -3.89 8.86
CA PHE A 341 -26.87 -2.48 9.01
C PHE A 341 -27.50 -1.96 10.32
N GLY A 342 -26.74 -1.18 11.08
CA GLY A 342 -27.19 -0.66 12.38
C GLY A 342 -28.02 0.61 12.24
N ALA A 343 -27.57 1.54 11.39
CA ALA A 343 -28.25 2.79 11.09
C ALA A 343 -28.29 3.02 9.58
N ILE A 344 -29.30 3.77 9.13
CA ILE A 344 -29.45 4.19 7.74
C ILE A 344 -29.62 5.71 7.76
N SER A 345 -28.90 6.38 6.88
CA SER A 345 -29.11 7.80 6.59
C SER A 345 -29.23 8.01 5.09
N SER A 346 -29.93 9.05 4.67
CA SER A 346 -30.14 9.36 3.26
C SER A 346 -30.30 10.85 3.02
N ASN A 347 -29.92 11.31 1.84
CA ASN A 347 -30.21 12.68 1.36
C ASN A 347 -31.66 12.85 0.83
N LEU A 348 -32.48 11.81 0.89
CA LEU A 348 -33.85 11.79 0.36
C LEU A 348 -34.80 12.69 1.14
N THR A 349 -35.61 13.46 0.43
CA THR A 349 -36.54 14.45 0.99
C THR A 349 -37.99 13.99 0.96
N THR A 350 -38.38 13.25 -0.07
CA THR A 350 -39.76 12.80 -0.30
C THR A 350 -39.92 11.30 -0.15
N LEU A 351 -38.82 10.55 -0.28
CA LEU A 351 -38.76 9.11 -0.14
C LEU A 351 -38.08 8.68 1.16
N GLU A 352 -38.43 7.48 1.62
CA GLU A 352 -37.83 6.79 2.75
C GLU A 352 -37.32 5.41 2.28
N PRO A 353 -36.05 5.06 2.58
CA PRO A 353 -35.47 3.78 2.22
C PRO A 353 -35.88 2.68 3.22
N GLU A 354 -36.13 1.48 2.71
CA GLU A 354 -36.41 0.27 3.50
C GLU A 354 -35.50 -0.87 3.04
N LEU A 355 -34.79 -1.50 3.99
CA LEU A 355 -33.83 -2.56 3.69
C LEU A 355 -34.46 -3.95 3.76
N ILE A 356 -34.16 -4.76 2.76
CA ILE A 356 -34.62 -6.14 2.65
C ILE A 356 -33.42 -7.06 2.71
N TYR A 357 -33.49 -8.03 3.60
CA TYR A 357 -32.45 -9.03 3.82
C TYR A 357 -32.92 -10.40 3.35
N THR A 358 -32.09 -11.04 2.55
CA THR A 358 -32.21 -12.44 2.17
C THR A 358 -30.95 -13.18 2.61
N PRO A 359 -30.94 -14.52 2.64
CA PRO A 359 -29.72 -15.27 3.01
C PRO A 359 -28.48 -14.95 2.15
N LYS A 360 -28.66 -14.43 0.93
CA LYS A 360 -27.58 -14.21 -0.05
C LYS A 360 -27.52 -12.78 -0.62
N GLY A 361 -28.33 -11.86 -0.11
CA GLY A 361 -28.37 -10.50 -0.64
C GLY A 361 -29.08 -9.50 0.24
N ILE A 362 -28.65 -8.24 0.10
CA ILE A 362 -29.23 -7.06 0.73
C ILE A 362 -29.74 -6.15 -0.38
N PHE A 363 -30.96 -5.69 -0.23
CA PHE A 363 -31.63 -4.81 -1.19
C PHE A 363 -32.18 -3.59 -0.45
N VAL A 364 -32.36 -2.50 -1.18
CA VAL A 364 -33.11 -1.32 -0.73
C VAL A 364 -34.31 -1.12 -1.63
N GLU A 365 -35.46 -0.89 -1.01
CA GLU A 365 -36.65 -0.36 -1.67
C GLU A 365 -37.00 1.00 -1.10
N PHE A 366 -37.89 1.72 -1.77
CA PHE A 366 -38.25 3.08 -1.38
C PHE A 366 -39.76 3.21 -1.29
N LYS A 367 -40.21 3.97 -0.29
CA LYS A 367 -41.61 4.38 -0.12
C LYS A 367 -41.70 5.90 0.00
N ARG A 368 -42.89 6.46 -0.21
CA ARG A 368 -43.12 7.87 0.07
C ARG A 368 -43.11 8.11 1.57
N LYS A 369 -42.43 9.17 2.01
CA LYS A 369 -42.57 9.67 3.37
C LYS A 369 -44.03 10.06 3.61
N GLU A 370 -44.56 9.71 4.77
CA GLU A 370 -45.85 10.20 5.18
C GLU A 370 -45.75 11.73 5.37
N SER A 371 -46.67 12.48 4.73
CA SER A 371 -46.78 13.91 5.00
C SER A 371 -47.13 14.12 6.47
N PRO A 372 -46.55 15.12 7.16
CA PRO A 372 -47.00 15.50 8.49
C PRO A 372 -48.51 15.75 8.43
N ALA A 373 -49.27 15.13 9.33
CA ALA A 373 -50.69 15.42 9.47
C ALA A 373 -50.84 16.93 9.66
N ILE A 374 -51.56 17.59 8.76
CA ILE A 374 -51.94 18.99 8.93
C ILE A 374 -52.92 19.00 10.12
N THR A 375 -52.42 19.31 11.32
CA THR A 375 -53.29 19.68 12.44
C THR A 375 -53.94 21.01 12.07
N ALA A 376 -55.22 20.92 11.68
CA ALA A 376 -56.09 22.05 11.33
C ALA A 376 -56.48 22.88 12.56
#